data_AF-A0A4D9DP28-F1
#
_entry.id   AF-A0A4D9DP28-F1
#
_cell.length_a   1.000
_cell.length_b   1.000
_cell.length_c   1.000
_cell.angle_alpha   90.00
_cell.angle_beta   90.00
_cell.angle_gamma   90.00
#
_symmetry.space_group_name_H-M   'P 1'
#
loop_
_entity.id
_entity.type
_entity.pdbx_description
1 polymer ?
#
loop_
_entity_poly.entity_id
_entity_poly.type
_entity_poly.pdbx_seq_one_letter_code
_entity_poly.pdbx_strand_id
1 'polypeptide(L)'
;MLSRLSGLANTVLQELSGDGSDAQVESSATVSEPGMESREEMPKDILEHLAHTEQLAAQLKDLVREKDAQLQQKEVELKEEREAADAKLKKLKLQAKAKLAALNKRIEELTEQGSVLPAKSLPEEQLHHRKLQNNQRTNEEQREEAEALKQKFQEQEETVRNLMEQLAVTRESLTDTQAKQAAQLSSLQEVIREKDALLEEQVHQHHAELHQVVARSDLEAEMQQNLRTLQRKLEEQEAALLGRTQVVELLQRELHGAEEQNKTLLDQCQRMEAELSSLMNMLDAERVESRSLVEKMELELAEKKLSFHRLQEEVQYLSEQLEQAGRTRAELESECRAQDQKHKLEVEEQKLHIAYLQMAEQELRTSHDALLAQNDQLLRDTDRLLVQSTENSATIQHLQDMLTQKSEEFVHCQTELKLLKSELVMQVSQSEEQVQSLKPVSEQNEIPLQKNVVEQEDEKRTLLLPTAALEGLKAENANKHTHDYWINQRSLLRITELLSNPFQKL
;
A
#
# COMPACT_ATOMS: atom_id res chain seq x y z
N MET A 1 45.41 30.65 32.25
CA MET A 1 44.86 32.03 32.18
C MET A 1 43.82 32.25 31.08
N LEU A 2 43.57 31.29 30.17
CA LEU A 2 42.67 31.50 29.02
C LEU A 2 41.17 31.58 29.36
N SER A 3 40.73 30.98 30.47
CA SER A 3 39.32 30.83 30.86
C SER A 3 38.55 32.14 31.17
N ARG A 4 39.18 33.31 31.07
CA ARG A 4 38.53 34.62 31.31
C ARG A 4 38.09 35.35 30.05
N LEU A 5 38.54 34.96 28.86
CA LEU A 5 38.14 35.60 27.60
C LEU A 5 36.79 35.07 27.06
N SER A 6 36.42 33.82 27.39
CA SER A 6 35.17 33.21 26.95
C SER A 6 33.90 33.91 27.46
N GLY A 7 33.97 34.62 28.60
CA GLY A 7 32.79 35.29 29.16
C GLY A 7 32.37 36.55 28.40
N LEU A 8 33.31 37.26 27.78
CA LEU A 8 33.06 38.57 27.15
C LEU A 8 32.37 38.44 25.78
N ALA A 9 32.53 37.30 25.10
CA ALA A 9 31.86 37.04 23.83
C ALA A 9 30.34 36.86 24.00
N ASN A 10 29.91 36.19 25.07
CA ASN A 10 28.49 35.94 25.32
C ASN A 10 27.73 37.21 25.73
N THR A 11 28.35 38.12 26.49
CA THR A 11 27.70 39.40 26.86
C THR A 11 27.41 40.27 25.64
N VAL A 12 28.34 40.35 24.68
CA VAL A 12 28.14 41.16 23.46
C VAL A 12 27.05 40.59 22.54
N LEU A 13 26.88 39.26 22.51
CA LEU A 13 25.76 38.64 21.78
C LEU A 13 24.42 38.79 22.52
N GLN A 14 24.42 38.81 23.85
CA GLN A 14 23.22 39.06 24.66
C GLN A 14 22.73 40.52 24.49
N GLU A 15 23.63 41.49 24.49
CA GLU A 15 23.31 42.93 24.37
C GLU A 15 22.81 43.36 22.98
N LEU A 16 23.04 42.55 21.93
CA LEU A 16 22.48 42.75 20.59
C LEU A 16 21.16 41.99 20.34
N SER A 17 20.83 41.02 21.20
CA SER A 17 19.55 40.30 21.16
C SER A 17 18.45 41.11 21.86
N GLY A 18 18.05 42.23 21.26
CA GLY A 18 17.11 43.19 21.83
C GLY A 18 15.70 42.60 22.09
N ASP A 19 15.47 42.15 23.32
CA ASP A 19 14.15 41.77 23.84
C ASP A 19 13.29 43.03 24.04
N GLY A 20 12.46 43.33 23.04
CA GLY A 20 11.55 44.47 23.00
C GLY A 20 10.11 44.04 23.27
N SER A 21 9.65 44.25 24.50
CA SER A 21 8.36 43.79 25.02
C SER A 21 7.11 44.40 24.34
N ASP A 22 6.07 43.57 24.24
CA ASP A 22 4.63 43.91 24.21
C ASP A 22 4.10 44.96 23.21
N ALA A 23 3.37 44.46 22.20
CA ALA A 23 2.24 45.15 21.57
C ALA A 23 1.17 44.15 21.10
N GLN A 24 0.32 43.69 22.03
CA GLN A 24 -0.84 42.83 21.76
C GLN A 24 -1.81 43.50 20.77
N VAL A 25 -2.02 42.89 19.59
CA VAL A 25 -3.19 43.15 18.73
C VAL A 25 -3.76 41.82 18.24
N GLU A 26 -5.04 41.62 18.50
CA GLU A 26 -5.78 40.39 18.18
C GLU A 26 -6.34 40.44 16.75
N SER A 27 -6.38 39.30 16.06
CA SER A 27 -7.34 39.02 14.98
C SER A 27 -7.46 37.52 14.72
N SER A 28 -8.49 36.91 15.32
CA SER A 28 -8.81 35.49 15.16
C SER A 28 -9.52 35.22 13.82
N ALA A 29 -9.07 34.21 13.07
CA ALA A 29 -9.75 33.72 11.87
C ALA A 29 -9.52 32.21 11.63
N THR A 30 -10.05 31.35 12.51
CA THR A 30 -10.11 29.90 12.26
C THR A 30 -11.31 29.57 11.38
N VAL A 31 -11.10 29.34 10.08
CA VAL A 31 -12.07 28.71 9.17
C VAL A 31 -11.39 27.64 8.32
N SER A 32 -12.07 26.50 8.24
CA SER A 32 -11.74 25.22 7.62
C SER A 32 -11.05 25.22 6.25
N GLU A 33 -10.30 24.14 5.99
CA GLU A 33 -10.14 23.61 4.62
C GLU A 33 -11.51 23.36 3.96
N PRO A 34 -11.57 23.47 2.63
CA PRO A 34 -12.05 22.31 1.89
C PRO A 34 -11.34 22.05 0.56
N GLY A 35 -11.22 20.77 0.23
CA GLY A 35 -11.54 20.26 -1.13
C GLY A 35 -10.53 20.49 -2.25
N MET A 36 -10.21 19.41 -2.97
CA MET A 36 -9.46 19.47 -4.23
C MET A 36 -10.27 20.10 -5.39
N GLU A 37 -9.57 20.32 -6.49
CA GLU A 37 -10.10 20.60 -7.84
C GLU A 37 -10.79 21.96 -8.06
N SER A 38 -9.96 23.00 -8.29
CA SER A 38 -10.33 24.04 -9.25
C SER A 38 -9.14 24.46 -10.12
N ARG A 39 -9.13 23.93 -11.34
CA ARG A 39 -8.73 24.55 -12.60
C ARG A 39 -7.50 25.49 -12.60
N GLU A 40 -6.51 25.04 -13.36
CA GLU A 40 -5.38 25.79 -13.92
C GLU A 40 -5.79 27.13 -14.59
N GLU A 41 -5.88 28.19 -13.79
CA GLU A 41 -5.96 29.58 -14.23
C GLU A 41 -5.14 30.44 -13.24
N MET A 42 -3.87 30.71 -13.58
CA MET A 42 -3.02 31.57 -12.73
C MET A 42 -3.71 32.92 -12.48
N PRO A 43 -3.72 33.44 -11.23
CA PRO A 43 -4.29 34.76 -10.94
C PRO A 43 -3.71 35.80 -11.89
N LYS A 44 -4.59 36.53 -12.59
CA LYS A 44 -4.19 37.49 -13.63
C LYS A 44 -3.26 38.57 -13.07
N ASP A 45 -3.52 38.97 -11.83
CA ASP A 45 -2.72 39.81 -10.95
C ASP A 45 -1.23 39.40 -10.89
N ILE A 46 -0.93 38.08 -10.88
CA ILE A 46 0.46 37.57 -10.85
C ILE A 46 1.12 37.72 -12.23
N LEU A 47 0.37 37.48 -13.32
CA LEU A 47 0.87 37.67 -14.68
C LEU A 47 1.07 39.17 -15.00
N GLU A 48 0.19 40.04 -14.52
CA GLU A 48 0.33 41.50 -14.63
C GLU A 48 1.50 42.02 -13.80
N HIS A 49 1.71 41.50 -12.58
CA HIS A 49 2.88 41.80 -11.75
C HIS A 49 4.19 41.30 -12.39
N LEU A 50 4.17 40.12 -13.02
CA LEU A 50 5.33 39.61 -13.76
C LEU A 50 5.65 40.49 -14.97
N ALA A 51 4.65 40.83 -15.79
CA ALA A 51 4.81 41.75 -16.93
C ALA A 51 5.33 43.13 -16.49
N HIS A 52 4.89 43.64 -15.33
CA HIS A 52 5.39 44.90 -14.77
C HIS A 52 6.86 44.80 -14.32
N THR A 53 7.26 43.71 -13.66
CA THR A 53 8.66 43.51 -13.26
C THR A 53 9.58 43.24 -14.46
N GLU A 54 9.11 42.56 -15.51
CA GLU A 54 9.81 42.45 -16.80
C GLU A 54 9.97 43.81 -17.49
N GLN A 55 8.92 44.66 -17.50
CA GLN A 55 8.99 46.02 -18.05
C GLN A 55 10.01 46.89 -17.29
N LEU A 56 10.03 46.83 -15.95
CA LEU A 56 11.00 47.53 -15.12
C LEU A 56 12.43 47.00 -15.37
N ALA A 57 12.60 45.68 -15.51
CA ALA A 57 13.89 45.07 -15.83
C ALA A 57 14.38 45.44 -17.25
N ALA A 58 13.49 45.67 -18.22
CA ALA A 58 13.85 46.22 -19.53
C ALA A 58 14.31 47.67 -19.41
N GLN A 59 13.55 48.53 -18.72
CA GLN A 59 13.91 49.93 -18.49
C GLN A 59 15.27 50.08 -17.77
N LEU A 60 15.54 49.24 -16.77
CA LEU A 60 16.84 49.22 -16.07
C LEU A 60 17.99 48.78 -16.99
N LYS A 61 17.78 47.77 -17.87
CA LYS A 61 18.80 47.36 -18.85
C LYS A 61 19.12 48.47 -19.85
N ASP A 62 18.12 49.21 -20.32
CA ASP A 62 18.31 50.33 -21.24
C ASP A 62 18.96 51.55 -20.56
N LEU A 63 18.59 51.83 -19.30
CA LEU A 63 19.26 52.86 -18.51
C LEU A 63 20.74 52.52 -18.26
N VAL A 64 21.08 51.27 -17.96
CA VAL A 64 22.50 50.83 -17.82
C VAL A 64 23.25 51.05 -19.13
N ARG A 65 22.70 50.60 -20.27
CA ARG A 65 23.31 50.83 -21.60
C ARG A 65 23.54 52.31 -21.89
N GLU A 66 22.60 53.18 -21.52
CA GLU A 66 22.75 54.64 -21.66
C GLU A 66 23.88 55.19 -20.77
N LYS A 67 24.01 54.72 -19.53
CA LYS A 67 25.08 55.14 -18.61
C LYS A 67 26.46 54.61 -19.04
N ASP A 68 26.53 53.38 -19.55
CA ASP A 68 27.76 52.82 -20.11
C ASP A 68 28.24 53.64 -21.33
N ALA A 69 27.32 54.02 -22.22
CA ALA A 69 27.63 54.88 -23.36
C ALA A 69 28.09 56.30 -22.93
N GLN A 70 27.44 56.87 -21.90
CA GLN A 70 27.84 58.18 -21.33
C GLN A 70 29.20 58.12 -20.62
N LEU A 71 29.54 56.99 -19.99
CA LEU A 71 30.86 56.74 -19.42
C LEU A 71 31.92 56.65 -20.53
N GLN A 72 31.70 55.81 -21.55
CA GLN A 72 32.64 55.67 -22.67
C GLN A 72 32.87 57.00 -23.41
N GLN A 73 31.83 57.81 -23.61
CA GLN A 73 31.99 59.15 -24.18
C GLN A 73 32.89 60.03 -23.30
N LYS A 74 32.68 60.06 -21.97
CA LYS A 74 33.50 60.85 -21.06
C LYS A 74 34.94 60.35 -20.94
N GLU A 75 35.18 59.05 -21.05
CA GLU A 75 36.54 58.49 -21.10
C GLU A 75 37.29 58.95 -22.35
N VAL A 76 36.61 59.06 -23.50
CA VAL A 76 37.17 59.62 -24.73
C VAL A 76 37.43 61.13 -24.57
N GLU A 77 36.46 61.91 -24.07
CA GLU A 77 36.61 63.36 -23.84
C GLU A 77 37.78 63.68 -22.90
N LEU A 78 37.91 62.96 -21.77
CA LEU A 78 39.01 63.13 -20.81
C LEU A 78 40.37 62.70 -21.39
N LYS A 79 40.38 61.70 -22.27
CA LYS A 79 41.60 61.28 -22.97
C LYS A 79 42.05 62.34 -23.98
N GLU A 80 41.13 62.91 -24.75
CA GLU A 80 41.43 64.00 -25.68
C GLU A 80 41.90 65.27 -24.95
N GLU A 81 41.26 65.64 -23.83
CA GLU A 81 41.73 66.76 -22.99
C GLU A 81 43.16 66.51 -22.46
N ARG A 82 43.44 65.28 -21.99
CA ARG A 82 44.78 64.89 -21.53
C ARG A 82 45.82 64.98 -22.65
N GLU A 83 45.53 64.46 -23.84
CA GLU A 83 46.45 64.53 -24.99
C GLU A 83 46.68 65.99 -25.44
N ALA A 84 45.64 66.84 -25.38
CA ALA A 84 45.75 68.28 -25.62
C ALA A 84 46.58 69.00 -24.53
N ALA A 85 46.47 68.59 -23.27
CA ALA A 85 47.28 69.11 -22.17
C ALA A 85 48.76 68.72 -22.31
N ASP A 86 49.05 67.47 -22.67
CA ASP A 86 50.41 67.00 -22.96
C ASP A 86 51.02 67.71 -24.17
N ALA A 87 50.22 68.02 -25.21
CA ALA A 87 50.65 68.84 -26.34
C ALA A 87 51.01 70.28 -25.92
N LYS A 88 50.18 70.92 -25.08
CA LYS A 88 50.48 72.25 -24.49
C LYS A 88 51.77 72.21 -23.66
N LEU A 89 51.96 71.18 -22.84
CA LEU A 89 53.16 70.99 -22.01
C LEU A 89 54.42 70.79 -22.85
N LYS A 90 54.36 69.99 -23.93
CA LYS A 90 55.46 69.81 -24.90
C LYS A 90 55.84 71.15 -25.55
N LYS A 91 54.86 71.95 -25.99
CA LYS A 91 55.08 73.29 -26.55
C LYS A 91 55.78 74.24 -25.57
N LEU A 92 55.33 74.28 -24.31
CA LEU A 92 55.95 75.10 -23.25
C LEU A 92 57.38 74.65 -22.93
N LYS A 93 57.64 73.34 -22.84
CA LYS A 93 59.00 72.81 -22.62
C LYS A 93 59.96 73.17 -23.75
N LEU A 94 59.51 73.13 -25.02
CA LEU A 94 60.30 73.58 -26.16
C LEU A 94 60.57 75.09 -26.13
N GLN A 95 59.57 75.91 -25.79
CA GLN A 95 59.73 77.36 -25.65
C GLN A 95 60.72 77.73 -24.52
N ALA A 96 60.68 77.02 -23.39
CA ALA A 96 61.63 77.19 -22.30
C ALA A 96 63.07 76.81 -22.73
N LYS A 97 63.24 75.68 -23.41
CA LYS A 97 64.56 75.26 -23.95
C LYS A 97 65.13 76.28 -24.95
N ALA A 98 64.30 76.85 -25.81
CA ALA A 98 64.72 77.91 -26.74
C ALA A 98 65.14 79.20 -26.02
N LYS A 99 64.41 79.62 -24.97
CA LYS A 99 64.79 80.78 -24.14
C LYS A 99 66.11 80.57 -23.41
N LEU A 100 66.34 79.39 -22.84
CA LEU A 100 67.61 79.05 -22.17
C LEU A 100 68.80 79.08 -23.15
N ALA A 101 68.65 78.51 -24.35
CA ALA A 101 69.70 78.57 -25.37
C ALA A 101 70.04 80.02 -25.80
N ALA A 102 69.03 80.88 -25.94
CA ALA A 102 69.22 82.30 -26.26
C ALA A 102 69.89 83.09 -25.13
N LEU A 103 69.62 82.75 -23.86
CA LEU A 103 70.26 83.38 -22.70
C LEU A 103 71.73 82.97 -22.56
N ASN A 104 72.07 81.68 -22.72
CA ASN A 104 73.46 81.22 -22.68
C ASN A 104 74.34 81.93 -23.71
N LYS A 105 73.87 82.04 -24.96
CA LYS A 105 74.59 82.77 -26.02
C LYS A 105 74.91 84.22 -25.65
N ARG A 106 74.00 84.90 -24.94
CA ARG A 106 74.21 86.28 -24.47
C ARG A 106 75.17 86.38 -23.27
N ILE A 107 75.31 85.33 -22.46
CA ILE A 107 76.29 85.27 -21.38
C ILE A 107 77.71 85.15 -21.97
N GLU A 108 77.88 84.28 -22.97
CA GLU A 108 79.14 84.11 -23.72
C GLU A 108 79.59 85.46 -24.32
N GLU A 109 78.71 86.13 -25.06
CA GLU A 109 78.94 87.46 -25.68
C GLU A 109 79.36 88.57 -24.69
N LEU A 110 78.95 88.49 -23.41
CA LEU A 110 79.28 89.50 -22.40
C LEU A 110 80.62 89.23 -21.69
N THR A 111 81.13 87.98 -21.74
CA THR A 111 82.40 87.63 -21.07
C THR A 111 83.66 88.05 -21.84
N GLU A 112 83.54 88.44 -23.11
CA GLU A 112 84.71 88.78 -23.96
C GLU A 112 85.18 90.25 -23.88
N GLN A 113 84.47 91.17 -23.21
CA GLN A 113 84.61 92.63 -23.46
C GLN A 113 85.12 93.52 -22.30
N GLY A 114 85.57 93.00 -21.15
CA GLY A 114 85.86 93.82 -19.95
C GLY A 114 87.34 93.97 -19.53
N SER A 115 87.97 95.15 -19.71
CA SER A 115 89.26 95.51 -19.08
C SER A 115 89.62 97.03 -19.12
N VAL A 116 90.57 97.47 -18.25
CA VAL A 116 91.35 98.74 -18.19
C VAL A 116 90.85 99.93 -17.32
N LEU A 117 91.75 100.48 -16.46
CA LEU A 117 91.65 101.72 -15.62
C LEU A 117 93.06 102.23 -15.15
N PRO A 118 93.33 103.56 -15.02
CA PRO A 118 94.42 104.12 -14.17
C PRO A 118 94.15 105.52 -13.48
N ALA A 119 95.06 106.08 -12.65
CA ALA A 119 94.87 107.38 -11.91
C ALA A 119 96.13 108.15 -11.35
N LYS A 120 95.98 109.49 -11.10
CA LYS A 120 96.45 110.38 -9.96
C LYS A 120 97.82 111.21 -9.85
N SER A 121 97.70 112.56 -9.65
CA SER A 121 98.37 113.56 -8.70
C SER A 121 99.82 114.21 -8.79
N LEU A 122 100.02 115.50 -8.35
CA LEU A 122 101.29 116.36 -8.32
C LEU A 122 101.19 117.76 -7.51
N PRO A 123 102.21 118.32 -6.75
CA PRO A 123 102.18 119.67 -6.06
C PRO A 123 103.49 120.58 -5.82
N GLU A 124 103.36 121.79 -5.18
CA GLU A 124 104.30 122.63 -4.28
C GLU A 124 105.61 123.41 -4.76
N GLU A 125 106.30 124.43 -4.12
CA GLU A 125 106.05 125.67 -3.24
C GLU A 125 107.36 126.56 -2.90
N GLN A 126 107.28 127.80 -2.28
CA GLN A 126 108.29 128.65 -1.47
C GLN A 126 109.43 129.57 -2.10
N LEU A 127 110.09 130.65 -1.51
CA LEU A 127 109.96 131.65 -0.36
C LEU A 127 111.01 132.87 -0.31
N HIS A 128 110.80 133.92 0.57
CA HIS A 128 111.74 134.75 1.46
C HIS A 128 112.52 136.12 1.18
N HIS A 129 112.33 137.16 2.08
CA HIS A 129 113.30 138.03 2.89
C HIS A 129 114.18 139.26 2.35
N ARG A 130 114.83 140.25 3.10
CA ARG A 130 114.90 140.79 4.53
C ARG A 130 115.88 142.06 4.84
N LYS A 131 115.38 143.24 5.35
CA LYS A 131 115.88 144.26 6.41
C LYS A 131 117.14 145.24 6.39
N LEU A 132 117.09 146.32 7.26
CA LEU A 132 118.14 147.15 8.02
C LEU A 132 118.86 148.41 7.37
N GLN A 133 119.43 149.50 8.00
CA GLN A 133 119.47 150.19 9.36
C GLN A 133 120.23 151.60 9.39
N ASN A 134 120.05 152.48 10.44
CA ASN A 134 121.01 153.50 11.07
C ASN A 134 121.25 154.95 10.47
N ASN A 135 121.75 156.07 11.11
CA ASN A 135 122.05 156.53 12.52
C ASN A 135 122.46 158.08 12.71
N GLN A 136 122.10 158.75 13.83
CA GLN A 136 122.71 159.92 14.61
C GLN A 136 123.28 161.25 13.98
N ARG A 137 122.73 162.46 14.34
CA ARG A 137 123.19 163.40 15.42
C ARG A 137 122.60 164.85 15.49
N THR A 138 122.23 165.27 16.72
CA THR A 138 122.10 166.63 17.35
C THR A 138 120.80 167.47 17.26
N ASN A 139 120.19 167.68 18.44
CA ASN A 139 119.26 168.71 18.95
C ASN A 139 118.15 169.36 18.09
N GLU A 140 118.34 169.63 16.81
CA GLU A 140 117.19 169.58 15.89
C GLU A 140 116.62 168.14 15.94
N GLU A 141 117.50 167.13 16.11
CA GLU A 141 117.14 165.77 16.50
C GLU A 141 116.22 165.68 17.72
N GLN A 142 116.20 166.57 18.72
CA GLN A 142 115.23 166.39 19.82
C GLN A 142 113.78 166.68 19.39
N ARG A 143 113.61 167.37 18.26
CA ARG A 143 112.33 167.55 17.59
C ARG A 143 112.13 166.51 16.48
N GLU A 144 113.13 166.24 15.66
CA GLU A 144 113.05 165.22 14.60
C GLU A 144 113.01 163.78 15.14
N GLU A 145 113.59 163.51 16.31
CA GLU A 145 113.46 162.24 17.06
C GLU A 145 112.14 162.19 17.82
N ALA A 146 111.56 163.32 18.27
CA ALA A 146 110.18 163.33 18.74
C ALA A 146 109.19 163.06 17.58
N GLU A 147 109.45 163.62 16.40
CA GLU A 147 108.66 163.39 15.18
C GLU A 147 108.93 162.00 14.57
N ALA A 148 110.13 161.43 14.69
CA ALA A 148 110.47 160.07 14.26
C ALA A 148 110.09 159.00 15.31
N LEU A 149 110.03 159.33 16.61
CA LEU A 149 109.36 158.52 17.62
C LEU A 149 107.86 158.55 17.37
N LYS A 150 107.28 159.68 16.98
CA LYS A 150 105.88 159.78 16.57
C LYS A 150 105.59 159.00 15.28
N GLN A 151 106.47 159.03 14.27
CA GLN A 151 106.37 158.15 13.09
C GLN A 151 106.51 156.68 13.49
N LYS A 152 107.51 156.30 14.30
CA LYS A 152 107.63 154.93 14.84
C LYS A 152 106.43 154.53 15.69
N PHE A 153 105.78 155.47 16.37
CA PHE A 153 104.55 155.23 17.12
C PHE A 153 103.36 155.04 16.17
N GLN A 154 103.28 155.79 15.08
CA GLN A 154 102.29 155.59 14.01
C GLN A 154 102.53 154.26 13.26
N GLU A 155 103.77 153.89 12.96
CA GLU A 155 104.16 152.58 12.42
C GLU A 155 103.85 151.45 13.42
N GLN A 156 104.02 151.67 14.72
CA GLN A 156 103.63 150.72 15.77
C GLN A 156 102.11 150.63 15.91
N GLU A 157 101.38 151.74 15.84
CA GLU A 157 99.91 151.76 15.80
C GLU A 157 99.39 151.09 14.53
N GLU A 158 100.03 151.27 13.37
CA GLU A 158 99.66 150.63 12.11
C GLU A 158 100.02 149.15 12.08
N THR A 159 101.18 148.74 12.59
CA THR A 159 101.50 147.31 12.72
C THR A 159 100.64 146.62 13.77
N VAL A 160 100.29 147.29 14.88
CA VAL A 160 99.27 146.79 15.84
C VAL A 160 97.89 146.73 15.18
N ARG A 161 97.47 147.73 14.40
CA ARG A 161 96.19 147.76 13.67
C ARG A 161 96.12 146.62 12.64
N ASN A 162 97.18 146.42 11.85
CA ASN A 162 97.29 145.32 10.89
C ASN A 162 97.33 143.95 11.59
N LEU A 163 97.98 143.84 12.76
CA LEU A 163 97.96 142.61 13.56
C LEU A 163 96.59 142.36 14.21
N MET A 164 95.88 143.40 14.64
CA MET A 164 94.50 143.31 15.13
C MET A 164 93.53 142.92 14.01
N GLU A 165 93.71 143.43 12.80
CA GLU A 165 92.94 143.05 11.62
C GLU A 165 93.24 141.62 11.18
N GLN A 166 94.51 141.20 11.15
CA GLN A 166 94.88 139.80 10.92
C GLN A 166 94.34 138.87 12.01
N LEU A 167 94.34 139.28 13.28
CA LEU A 167 93.71 138.53 14.37
C LEU A 167 92.17 138.49 14.25
N ALA A 168 91.54 139.54 13.72
CA ALA A 168 90.10 139.55 13.44
C ALA A 168 89.75 138.59 12.29
N VAL A 169 90.44 138.71 11.15
CA VAL A 169 90.22 137.86 9.95
C VAL A 169 90.56 136.40 10.23
N THR A 170 91.66 136.10 10.92
CA THR A 170 91.98 134.71 11.30
C THR A 170 90.96 134.15 12.29
N ARG A 171 90.50 134.94 13.27
CA ARG A 171 89.44 134.54 14.20
C ARG A 171 88.09 134.32 13.50
N GLU A 172 87.74 135.17 12.54
CA GLU A 172 86.53 135.02 11.71
C GLU A 172 86.61 133.75 10.87
N SER A 173 87.72 133.51 10.18
CA SER A 173 87.95 132.28 9.41
C SER A 173 87.97 131.02 10.29
N LEU A 174 88.43 131.12 11.54
CA LEU A 174 88.36 130.04 12.52
C LEU A 174 86.92 129.78 12.96
N THR A 175 86.11 130.82 13.20
CA THR A 175 84.68 130.64 13.53
C THR A 175 83.87 130.11 12.35
N ASP A 176 84.17 130.52 11.11
CA ASP A 176 83.54 130.03 9.89
C ASP A 176 83.91 128.56 9.60
N THR A 177 85.20 128.19 9.73
CA THR A 177 85.62 126.78 9.61
C THR A 177 85.07 125.92 10.74
N GLN A 178 84.98 126.43 11.97
CA GLN A 178 84.31 125.76 13.09
C GLN A 178 82.80 125.58 12.84
N ALA A 179 82.12 126.59 12.28
CA ALA A 179 80.70 126.49 11.90
C ALA A 179 80.47 125.47 10.78
N LYS A 180 81.35 125.44 9.77
CA LYS A 180 81.34 124.44 8.69
C LYS A 180 81.57 123.02 9.21
N GLN A 181 82.51 122.83 10.14
CA GLN A 181 82.73 121.55 10.82
C GLN A 181 81.52 121.14 11.67
N ALA A 182 80.90 122.05 12.41
CA ALA A 182 79.69 121.78 13.18
C ALA A 182 78.50 121.39 12.28
N ALA A 183 78.32 122.06 11.15
CA ALA A 183 77.30 121.71 10.15
C ALA A 183 77.55 120.34 9.51
N GLN A 184 78.81 120.02 9.16
CA GLN A 184 79.20 118.70 8.67
C GLN A 184 78.94 117.59 9.71
N LEU A 185 79.29 117.82 10.97
CA LEU A 185 79.00 116.88 12.06
C LEU A 185 77.50 116.69 12.27
N SER A 186 76.70 117.76 12.19
CA SER A 186 75.24 117.68 12.27
C SER A 186 74.65 116.84 11.13
N SER A 187 75.06 117.10 9.88
CA SER A 187 74.60 116.35 8.71
C SER A 187 75.03 114.88 8.74
N LEU A 188 76.26 114.57 9.19
CA LEU A 188 76.69 113.19 9.41
C LEU A 188 75.85 112.51 10.50
N GLN A 189 75.51 113.19 11.59
CA GLN A 189 74.67 112.64 12.65
C GLN A 189 73.20 112.48 12.24
N GLU A 190 72.74 113.22 11.23
CA GLU A 190 71.42 113.04 10.60
C GLU A 190 71.41 111.80 9.71
N VAL A 191 72.38 111.66 8.79
CA VAL A 191 72.56 110.47 7.94
C VAL A 191 72.80 109.18 8.74
N ILE A 192 73.44 109.28 9.92
CA ILE A 192 73.55 108.14 10.85
C ILE A 192 72.16 107.75 11.37
N ARG A 193 71.35 108.68 11.89
CA ARG A 193 70.00 108.38 12.38
C ARG A 193 69.08 107.81 11.29
N GLU A 194 69.15 108.34 10.07
CA GLU A 194 68.41 107.79 8.93
C GLU A 194 68.80 106.34 8.63
N LYS A 195 70.11 106.02 8.67
CA LYS A 195 70.60 104.66 8.44
C LYS A 195 70.26 103.72 9.59
N ASP A 196 70.36 104.18 10.83
CA ASP A 196 69.99 103.39 12.00
C ASP A 196 68.49 103.04 11.95
N ALA A 197 67.62 104.01 11.62
CA ALA A 197 66.19 103.77 11.43
C ALA A 197 65.87 102.81 10.27
N LEU A 198 66.57 102.92 9.13
CA LEU A 198 66.41 101.99 8.00
C LEU A 198 66.91 100.58 8.33
N LEU A 199 67.97 100.45 9.14
CA LEU A 199 68.46 99.15 9.64
C LEU A 199 67.48 98.55 10.65
N GLU A 200 66.91 99.35 11.56
CA GLU A 200 65.84 98.91 12.44
C GLU A 200 64.61 98.44 11.65
N GLU A 201 64.18 99.17 10.62
CA GLU A 201 63.05 98.75 9.78
C GLU A 201 63.36 97.43 9.05
N GLN A 202 64.55 97.27 8.45
CA GLN A 202 64.96 96.01 7.82
C GLN A 202 65.01 94.85 8.81
N VAL A 203 65.46 95.07 10.04
CA VAL A 203 65.44 94.03 11.09
C VAL A 203 64.01 93.63 11.44
N HIS A 204 63.08 94.58 11.57
CA HIS A 204 61.67 94.28 11.81
C HIS A 204 61.01 93.55 10.63
N GLN A 205 61.31 93.95 9.39
CA GLN A 205 60.82 93.29 8.17
C GLN A 205 61.32 91.84 8.10
N HIS A 206 62.64 91.59 8.19
CA HIS A 206 63.19 90.23 8.19
C HIS A 206 62.67 89.38 9.37
N HIS A 207 62.44 89.97 10.55
CA HIS A 207 61.86 89.25 11.68
C HIS A 207 60.40 88.83 11.41
N ALA A 208 59.60 89.70 10.80
CA ALA A 208 58.24 89.38 10.38
C ALA A 208 58.20 88.32 9.26
N GLU A 209 59.15 88.35 8.31
CA GLU A 209 59.31 87.31 7.29
C GLU A 209 59.67 85.95 7.91
N LEU A 210 60.58 85.92 8.89
CA LEU A 210 60.94 84.69 9.61
C LEU A 210 59.74 84.10 10.36
N HIS A 211 58.95 84.92 11.07
CA HIS A 211 57.69 84.46 11.70
C HIS A 211 56.69 83.93 10.67
N GLN A 212 56.57 84.58 9.51
CA GLN A 212 55.69 84.12 8.42
C GLN A 212 56.18 82.80 7.80
N VAL A 213 57.50 82.57 7.71
CA VAL A 213 58.08 81.30 7.23
C VAL A 213 57.86 80.18 8.24
N VAL A 214 58.04 80.44 9.55
CA VAL A 214 57.74 79.46 10.61
C VAL A 214 56.25 79.07 10.58
N ALA A 215 55.33 80.04 10.60
CA ALA A 215 53.90 79.76 10.57
C ALA A 215 53.44 79.02 9.30
N ARG A 216 54.11 79.23 8.16
CA ARG A 216 53.90 78.42 6.93
C ARG A 216 54.43 77.00 7.09
N SER A 217 55.60 76.82 7.69
CA SER A 217 56.21 75.50 7.96
C SER A 217 55.35 74.67 8.91
N ASP A 218 54.77 75.28 9.95
CA ASP A 218 53.89 74.61 10.89
C ASP A 218 52.59 74.14 10.20
N LEU A 219 51.96 75.02 9.40
CA LEU A 219 50.78 74.67 8.59
C LEU A 219 51.08 73.57 7.56
N GLU A 220 52.26 73.57 6.94
CA GLU A 220 52.67 72.50 6.04
C GLU A 220 52.87 71.17 6.79
N ALA A 221 53.46 71.20 7.98
CA ALA A 221 53.61 70.02 8.82
C ALA A 221 52.25 69.42 9.25
N GLU A 222 51.28 70.26 9.64
CA GLU A 222 49.90 69.85 9.90
C GLU A 222 49.24 69.24 8.65
N MET A 223 49.38 69.89 7.48
CA MET A 223 48.84 69.36 6.23
C MET A 223 49.44 67.99 5.89
N GLN A 224 50.75 67.81 6.04
CA GLN A 224 51.41 66.52 5.83
C GLN A 224 50.96 65.47 6.86
N GLN A 225 50.73 65.83 8.12
CA GLN A 225 50.19 64.93 9.15
C GLN A 225 48.74 64.50 8.84
N ASN A 226 47.92 65.42 8.35
CA ASN A 226 46.56 65.13 7.91
C ASN A 226 46.55 64.19 6.69
N LEU A 227 47.40 64.42 5.69
CA LEU A 227 47.57 63.53 4.54
C LEU A 227 47.97 62.11 4.96
N ARG A 228 48.99 61.95 5.82
CA ARG A 228 49.41 60.65 6.38
C ARG A 228 48.29 59.95 7.16
N THR A 229 47.41 60.71 7.80
CA THR A 229 46.28 60.19 8.58
C THR A 229 45.11 59.77 7.69
N LEU A 230 44.87 60.47 6.58
CA LEU A 230 43.89 60.09 5.56
C LEU A 230 44.35 58.85 4.78
N GLN A 231 45.65 58.76 4.45
CA GLN A 231 46.25 57.56 3.82
C GLN A 231 46.02 56.31 4.68
N ARG A 232 46.38 56.35 5.97
CA ARG A 232 46.14 55.22 6.88
C ARG A 232 44.66 54.83 6.97
N LYS A 233 43.76 55.81 7.04
CA LYS A 233 42.30 55.55 7.04
C LYS A 233 41.81 54.90 5.75
N LEU A 234 42.42 55.22 4.60
CA LEU A 234 42.11 54.55 3.33
C LEU A 234 42.58 53.10 3.36
N GLU A 235 43.82 52.85 3.76
CA GLU A 235 44.41 51.51 3.94
C GLU A 235 43.58 50.64 4.90
N GLU A 236 43.13 51.22 6.03
CA GLU A 236 42.22 50.58 7.00
C GLU A 236 40.86 50.20 6.39
N GLN A 237 40.28 51.05 5.54
CA GLN A 237 39.01 50.76 4.85
C GLN A 237 39.20 49.72 3.73
N GLU A 238 40.28 49.79 2.96
CA GLU A 238 40.61 48.79 1.92
C GLU A 238 40.80 47.41 2.53
N ALA A 239 41.54 47.30 3.64
CA ALA A 239 41.69 46.05 4.39
C ALA A 239 40.35 45.52 4.94
N ALA A 240 39.49 46.41 5.46
CA ALA A 240 38.16 46.04 5.95
C ALA A 240 37.21 45.57 4.82
N LEU A 241 37.30 46.18 3.64
CA LEU A 241 36.55 45.76 2.45
C LEU A 241 37.03 44.41 1.94
N LEU A 242 38.34 44.17 1.84
CA LEU A 242 38.92 42.88 1.46
C LEU A 242 38.48 41.76 2.43
N GLY A 243 38.50 42.02 3.74
CA GLY A 243 38.00 41.08 4.75
C GLY A 243 36.50 40.78 4.61
N ARG A 244 35.68 41.79 4.31
CA ARG A 244 34.24 41.60 4.02
C ARG A 244 34.01 40.77 2.76
N THR A 245 34.76 41.01 1.69
CA THR A 245 34.68 40.22 0.45
C THR A 245 34.99 38.75 0.72
N GLN A 246 36.04 38.44 1.48
CA GLN A 246 36.40 37.07 1.85
C GLN A 246 35.28 36.35 2.63
N VAL A 247 34.60 37.05 3.54
CA VAL A 247 33.42 36.51 4.25
C VAL A 247 32.24 36.27 3.31
N VAL A 248 31.98 37.19 2.37
CA VAL A 248 30.93 37.00 1.35
C VAL A 248 31.22 35.80 0.46
N GLU A 249 32.46 35.60 0.02
CA GLU A 249 32.83 34.41 -0.76
C GLU A 249 32.69 33.11 0.04
N LEU A 250 32.96 33.11 1.36
CA LEU A 250 32.76 31.94 2.22
C LEU A 250 31.28 31.60 2.36
N LEU A 251 30.44 32.60 2.68
CA LEU A 251 28.99 32.44 2.76
C LEU A 251 28.38 32.02 1.41
N GLN A 252 28.93 32.47 0.28
CA GLN A 252 28.54 31.99 -1.05
C GLN A 252 28.86 30.51 -1.23
N ARG A 253 30.05 30.04 -0.86
CA ARG A 253 30.42 28.60 -0.94
C ARG A 253 29.53 27.73 -0.05
N GLU A 254 29.23 28.20 1.16
CA GLU A 254 28.33 27.54 2.10
C GLU A 254 26.89 27.47 1.56
N LEU A 255 26.39 28.57 0.96
CA LEU A 255 25.08 28.62 0.30
C LEU A 255 24.98 27.62 -0.86
N HIS A 256 25.95 27.60 -1.78
CA HIS A 256 25.95 26.65 -2.90
C HIS A 256 25.98 25.20 -2.40
N GLY A 257 26.78 24.91 -1.36
CA GLY A 257 26.82 23.59 -0.74
C GLY A 257 25.49 23.19 -0.07
N ALA A 258 24.76 24.14 0.52
CA ALA A 258 23.43 23.91 1.07
C ALA A 258 22.37 23.73 -0.02
N GLU A 259 22.46 24.45 -1.14
CA GLU A 259 21.59 24.30 -2.31
C GLU A 259 21.79 22.92 -2.98
N GLU A 260 23.04 22.47 -3.15
CA GLU A 260 23.36 21.13 -3.65
C GLU A 260 22.83 20.01 -2.72
N GLN A 261 22.95 20.18 -1.40
CA GLN A 261 22.39 19.25 -0.42
C GLN A 261 20.86 19.21 -0.44
N ASN A 262 20.20 20.38 -0.45
CA ASN A 262 18.74 20.47 -0.54
C ASN A 262 18.20 19.84 -1.82
N LYS A 263 18.86 20.06 -2.96
CA LYS A 263 18.53 19.38 -4.22
C LYS A 263 18.69 17.86 -4.10
N THR A 264 19.80 17.40 -3.52
CA THR A 264 20.08 15.97 -3.32
C THR A 264 19.07 15.29 -2.39
N LEU A 265 18.49 16.02 -1.43
CA LEU A 265 17.40 15.54 -0.56
C LEU A 265 16.05 15.54 -1.28
N LEU A 266 15.75 16.56 -2.09
CA LEU A 266 14.54 16.62 -2.92
C LEU A 266 14.51 15.47 -3.95
N ASP A 267 15.65 15.21 -4.60
CA ASP A 267 15.88 14.06 -5.49
C ASP A 267 15.80 12.70 -4.74
N GLN A 268 15.85 12.67 -3.41
CA GLN A 268 15.59 11.47 -2.59
C GLN A 268 14.11 11.33 -2.24
N CYS A 269 13.44 12.41 -1.81
CA CYS A 269 12.01 12.41 -1.50
C CYS A 269 11.18 11.95 -2.70
N GLN A 270 11.42 12.52 -3.90
CA GLN A 270 10.70 12.15 -5.12
C GLN A 270 10.87 10.67 -5.50
N ARG A 271 12.03 10.06 -5.20
CA ARG A 271 12.23 8.61 -5.41
C ARG A 271 11.45 7.77 -4.41
N MET A 272 11.47 8.13 -3.13
CA MET A 272 10.66 7.45 -2.10
C MET A 272 9.16 7.59 -2.37
N GLU A 273 8.70 8.74 -2.86
CA GLU A 273 7.30 8.98 -3.27
C GLU A 273 6.89 8.08 -4.46
N ALA A 274 7.77 7.94 -5.45
CA ALA A 274 7.56 7.02 -6.58
C ALA A 274 7.59 5.53 -6.15
N GLU A 275 8.50 5.16 -5.25
CA GLU A 275 8.58 3.81 -4.67
C GLU A 275 7.34 3.47 -3.85
N LEU A 276 6.87 4.39 -2.99
CA LEU A 276 5.61 4.24 -2.23
C LEU A 276 4.39 4.13 -3.15
N SER A 277 4.33 4.94 -4.21
CA SER A 277 3.26 4.87 -5.22
C SER A 277 3.25 3.51 -5.94
N SER A 278 4.43 2.99 -6.29
CA SER A 278 4.58 1.65 -6.88
C SER A 278 4.15 0.54 -5.92
N LEU A 279 4.59 0.60 -4.66
CA LEU A 279 4.21 -0.35 -3.61
C LEU A 279 2.70 -0.35 -3.34
N MET A 280 2.07 0.82 -3.32
CA MET A 280 0.61 0.94 -3.14
C MET A 280 -0.15 0.33 -4.31
N ASN A 281 0.27 0.59 -5.55
CA ASN A 281 -0.32 -0.04 -6.74
C ASN A 281 -0.18 -1.58 -6.74
N MET A 282 0.98 -2.11 -6.32
CA MET A 282 1.18 -3.56 -6.20
C MET A 282 0.31 -4.18 -5.08
N LEU A 283 0.19 -3.51 -3.93
CA LEU A 283 -0.65 -3.94 -2.83
C LEU A 283 -2.15 -3.95 -3.21
N ASP A 284 -2.62 -2.96 -3.96
CA ASP A 284 -4.01 -2.94 -4.43
C ASP A 284 -4.28 -3.95 -5.56
N ALA A 285 -3.28 -4.27 -6.39
CA ALA A 285 -3.35 -5.41 -7.30
C ALA A 285 -3.45 -6.75 -6.54
N GLU A 286 -2.58 -7.00 -5.56
CA GLU A 286 -2.63 -8.19 -4.69
C GLU A 286 -3.98 -8.32 -3.96
N ARG A 287 -4.55 -7.22 -3.50
CA ARG A 287 -5.91 -7.17 -2.91
C ARG A 287 -7.00 -7.51 -3.91
N VAL A 288 -6.91 -7.09 -5.17
CA VAL A 288 -7.85 -7.48 -6.25
C VAL A 288 -7.72 -8.96 -6.56
N GLU A 289 -6.49 -9.47 -6.74
CA GLU A 289 -6.24 -10.90 -7.00
C GLU A 289 -6.72 -11.79 -5.85
N SER A 290 -6.45 -11.39 -4.61
CA SER A 290 -6.91 -12.09 -3.40
C SER A 290 -8.43 -12.17 -3.31
N ARG A 291 -9.15 -11.07 -3.58
CA ARG A 291 -10.62 -11.06 -3.65
C ARG A 291 -11.13 -12.00 -4.74
N SER A 292 -10.55 -11.91 -5.94
CA SER A 292 -10.93 -12.78 -7.06
C SER A 292 -10.64 -14.26 -6.80
N LEU A 293 -9.63 -14.60 -5.98
CA LEU A 293 -9.37 -15.96 -5.55
C LEU A 293 -10.41 -16.46 -4.55
N VAL A 294 -10.80 -15.63 -3.56
CA VAL A 294 -11.87 -15.96 -2.62
C VAL A 294 -13.21 -16.18 -3.34
N GLU A 295 -13.58 -15.26 -4.25
CA GLU A 295 -14.80 -15.38 -5.07
C GLU A 295 -14.84 -16.69 -5.87
N LYS A 296 -13.71 -17.10 -6.48
CA LYS A 296 -13.59 -18.40 -7.17
C LYS A 296 -13.78 -19.58 -6.23
N MET A 297 -13.13 -19.57 -5.06
CA MET A 297 -13.25 -20.63 -4.06
C MET A 297 -14.66 -20.73 -3.47
N GLU A 298 -15.37 -19.61 -3.31
CA GLU A 298 -16.78 -19.58 -2.90
C GLU A 298 -17.72 -20.16 -3.96
N LEU A 299 -17.48 -19.84 -5.25
CA LEU A 299 -18.21 -20.43 -6.37
C LEU A 299 -17.96 -21.94 -6.49
N GLU A 300 -16.70 -22.39 -6.46
CA GLU A 300 -16.36 -23.81 -6.44
C GLU A 300 -17.02 -24.54 -5.27
N LEU A 301 -17.01 -23.95 -4.06
CA LEU A 301 -17.67 -24.51 -2.88
C LEU A 301 -19.19 -24.58 -3.05
N ALA A 302 -19.82 -23.59 -3.71
CA ALA A 302 -21.24 -23.61 -4.04
C ALA A 302 -21.57 -24.72 -5.06
N GLU A 303 -20.76 -24.88 -6.12
CA GLU A 303 -20.91 -25.97 -7.09
C GLU A 303 -20.75 -27.34 -6.42
N LYS A 304 -19.75 -27.53 -5.56
CA LYS A 304 -19.58 -28.78 -4.80
C LYS A 304 -20.78 -29.06 -3.91
N LYS A 305 -21.28 -28.06 -3.17
CA LYS A 305 -22.51 -28.19 -2.36
C LYS A 305 -23.71 -28.62 -3.21
N LEU A 306 -23.95 -27.99 -4.36
CA LEU A 306 -25.04 -28.35 -5.27
C LEU A 306 -24.88 -29.77 -5.85
N SER A 307 -23.66 -30.18 -6.21
CA SER A 307 -23.38 -31.54 -6.70
C SER A 307 -23.61 -32.61 -5.62
N PHE A 308 -23.29 -32.30 -4.36
CA PHE A 308 -23.52 -33.18 -3.22
C PHE A 308 -25.02 -33.37 -2.95
N HIS A 309 -25.82 -32.29 -2.98
CA HIS A 309 -27.27 -32.39 -2.78
C HIS A 309 -27.93 -33.25 -3.86
N ARG A 310 -27.57 -33.07 -5.14
CA ARG A 310 -28.06 -33.93 -6.24
C ARG A 310 -27.72 -35.40 -6.06
N LEU A 311 -26.49 -35.71 -5.63
CA LEU A 311 -26.09 -37.09 -5.35
C LEU A 311 -26.81 -37.67 -4.13
N GLN A 312 -27.10 -36.84 -3.12
CA GLN A 312 -27.90 -37.24 -1.96
C GLN A 312 -29.36 -37.53 -2.35
N GLU A 313 -29.97 -36.70 -3.21
CA GLU A 313 -31.30 -36.91 -3.79
C GLU A 313 -31.34 -38.22 -4.62
N GLU A 314 -30.31 -38.48 -5.45
CA GLU A 314 -30.19 -39.72 -6.23
C GLU A 314 -30.04 -40.96 -5.33
N VAL A 315 -29.21 -40.89 -4.28
CA VAL A 315 -29.05 -41.98 -3.29
C VAL A 315 -30.35 -42.24 -2.53
N GLN A 316 -31.11 -41.20 -2.17
CA GLN A 316 -32.43 -41.34 -1.53
C GLN A 316 -33.41 -42.04 -2.49
N TYR A 317 -33.53 -41.56 -3.73
CA TYR A 317 -34.40 -42.15 -4.75
C TYR A 317 -34.07 -43.63 -5.06
N LEU A 318 -32.79 -43.96 -5.17
CA LEU A 318 -32.34 -45.36 -5.36
C LEU A 318 -32.61 -46.22 -4.11
N SER A 319 -32.55 -45.66 -2.91
CA SER A 319 -32.92 -46.36 -1.67
C SER A 319 -34.42 -46.65 -1.60
N GLU A 320 -35.26 -45.69 -1.98
CA GLU A 320 -36.72 -45.88 -2.07
C GLU A 320 -37.09 -46.96 -3.10
N GLN A 321 -36.43 -46.97 -4.27
CA GLN A 321 -36.60 -48.06 -5.25
C GLN A 321 -36.14 -49.41 -4.70
N LEU A 322 -35.01 -49.46 -3.99
CA LEU A 322 -34.49 -50.70 -3.39
C LEU A 322 -35.45 -51.24 -2.31
N GLU A 323 -36.01 -50.38 -1.47
CA GLU A 323 -37.06 -50.76 -0.52
C GLU A 323 -38.31 -51.30 -1.23
N GLN A 324 -38.80 -50.60 -2.25
CA GLN A 324 -40.01 -51.01 -2.95
C GLN A 324 -39.82 -52.34 -3.71
N ALA A 325 -38.65 -52.57 -4.30
CA ALA A 325 -38.28 -53.85 -4.89
C ALA A 325 -38.12 -54.96 -3.82
N GLY A 326 -37.65 -54.60 -2.61
CA GLY A 326 -37.62 -55.50 -1.46
C GLY A 326 -39.01 -55.93 -0.99
N ARG A 327 -39.97 -54.98 -0.95
CA ARG A 327 -41.38 -55.25 -0.61
C ARG A 327 -42.04 -56.18 -1.62
N THR A 328 -41.98 -55.86 -2.91
CA THR A 328 -42.58 -56.71 -3.96
C THR A 328 -41.93 -58.09 -4.05
N ARG A 329 -40.61 -58.20 -3.79
CA ARG A 329 -39.95 -59.49 -3.64
C ARG A 329 -40.47 -60.27 -2.43
N ALA A 330 -40.66 -59.63 -1.28
CA ALA A 330 -41.17 -60.31 -0.08
C ALA A 330 -42.63 -60.77 -0.25
N GLU A 331 -43.44 -59.99 -0.94
CA GLU A 331 -44.81 -60.34 -1.37
C GLU A 331 -44.78 -61.61 -2.25
N LEU A 332 -44.02 -61.60 -3.36
CA LEU A 332 -43.86 -62.76 -4.25
C LEU A 332 -43.27 -64.00 -3.56
N GLU A 333 -42.30 -63.83 -2.65
CA GLU A 333 -41.78 -64.93 -1.84
C GLU A 333 -42.86 -65.50 -0.89
N SER A 334 -43.81 -64.68 -0.43
CA SER A 334 -44.92 -65.15 0.41
C SER A 334 -45.98 -65.90 -0.42
N GLU A 335 -46.30 -65.43 -1.63
CA GLU A 335 -47.22 -66.09 -2.56
C GLU A 335 -46.68 -67.46 -3.00
N CYS A 336 -45.41 -67.54 -3.38
CA CYS A 336 -44.74 -68.81 -3.71
C CYS A 336 -44.80 -69.79 -2.53
N ARG A 337 -44.55 -69.34 -1.29
CA ARG A 337 -44.64 -70.20 -0.09
C ARG A 337 -46.07 -70.67 0.18
N ALA A 338 -47.08 -69.81 -0.04
CA ALA A 338 -48.49 -70.17 0.10
C ALA A 338 -48.93 -71.17 -0.99
N GLN A 339 -48.48 -70.98 -2.23
CA GLN A 339 -48.72 -71.92 -3.33
C GLN A 339 -48.04 -73.28 -3.09
N ASP A 340 -46.80 -73.30 -2.60
CA ASP A 340 -46.10 -74.52 -2.17
C ASP A 340 -46.85 -75.25 -1.03
N GLN A 341 -47.41 -74.52 -0.08
CA GLN A 341 -48.24 -75.10 0.98
C GLN A 341 -49.54 -75.68 0.42
N LYS A 342 -50.21 -74.98 -0.50
CA LYS A 342 -51.39 -75.49 -1.21
C LYS A 342 -51.07 -76.78 -1.97
N HIS A 343 -50.02 -76.79 -2.81
CA HIS A 343 -49.60 -77.98 -3.55
C HIS A 343 -49.26 -79.16 -2.62
N LYS A 344 -48.64 -78.91 -1.46
CA LYS A 344 -48.38 -79.97 -0.46
C LYS A 344 -49.67 -80.55 0.10
N LEU A 345 -50.63 -79.71 0.49
CA LEU A 345 -51.94 -80.17 0.98
C LEU A 345 -52.71 -80.94 -0.09
N GLU A 346 -52.71 -80.45 -1.33
CA GLU A 346 -53.33 -81.10 -2.49
C GLU A 346 -52.68 -82.47 -2.79
N VAL A 347 -51.36 -82.61 -2.63
CA VAL A 347 -50.66 -83.90 -2.75
C VAL A 347 -50.98 -84.85 -1.60
N GLU A 348 -51.12 -84.38 -0.36
CA GLU A 348 -51.58 -85.25 0.75
C GLU A 348 -53.05 -85.67 0.58
N GLU A 349 -53.93 -84.80 0.07
CA GLU A 349 -55.32 -85.14 -0.28
C GLU A 349 -55.37 -86.20 -1.40
N GLN A 350 -54.57 -86.03 -2.46
CA GLN A 350 -54.44 -87.03 -3.52
C GLN A 350 -53.88 -88.37 -3.01
N LYS A 351 -52.91 -88.37 -2.08
CA LYS A 351 -52.44 -89.60 -1.42
C LYS A 351 -53.53 -90.30 -0.61
N LEU A 352 -54.32 -89.55 0.16
CA LEU A 352 -55.45 -90.11 0.92
C LEU A 352 -56.51 -90.70 -0.02
N HIS A 353 -56.79 -90.04 -1.15
CA HIS A 353 -57.70 -90.56 -2.18
C HIS A 353 -57.15 -91.85 -2.82
N ILE A 354 -55.85 -91.89 -3.15
CA ILE A 354 -55.19 -93.10 -3.67
C ILE A 354 -55.26 -94.24 -2.64
N ALA A 355 -55.03 -93.98 -1.35
CA ALA A 355 -55.12 -94.99 -0.30
C ALA A 355 -56.56 -95.53 -0.15
N TYR A 356 -57.57 -94.66 -0.24
CA TYR A 356 -58.99 -95.07 -0.24
C TYR A 356 -59.33 -95.94 -1.47
N LEU A 357 -58.88 -95.55 -2.66
CA LEU A 357 -59.05 -96.34 -3.88
C LEU A 357 -58.33 -97.70 -3.80
N GLN A 358 -57.15 -97.77 -3.17
CA GLN A 358 -56.43 -99.03 -2.94
C GLN A 358 -57.15 -99.95 -1.95
N MET A 359 -57.76 -99.40 -0.90
CA MET A 359 -58.62 -100.19 0.00
C MET A 359 -59.84 -100.73 -0.73
N ALA A 360 -60.55 -99.89 -1.49
CA ALA A 360 -61.70 -100.32 -2.29
C ALA A 360 -61.31 -101.37 -3.35
N GLU A 361 -60.13 -101.24 -3.98
CA GLU A 361 -59.61 -102.26 -4.90
C GLU A 361 -59.31 -103.58 -4.17
N GLN A 362 -58.74 -103.53 -2.96
CA GLN A 362 -58.47 -104.72 -2.16
C GLN A 362 -59.76 -105.41 -1.66
N GLU A 363 -60.78 -104.63 -1.29
CA GLU A 363 -62.13 -105.14 -0.97
C GLU A 363 -62.78 -105.80 -2.20
N LEU A 364 -62.67 -105.19 -3.37
CA LEU A 364 -63.16 -105.78 -4.63
C LEU A 364 -62.39 -107.06 -5.02
N ARG A 365 -61.07 -107.10 -4.84
CA ARG A 365 -60.23 -108.30 -5.08
C ARG A 365 -60.60 -109.43 -4.12
N THR A 366 -60.66 -109.17 -2.83
CA THR A 366 -61.04 -110.19 -1.82
C THR A 366 -62.48 -110.66 -1.97
N SER A 367 -63.40 -109.79 -2.40
CA SER A 367 -64.76 -110.17 -2.83
C SER A 367 -64.74 -111.06 -4.08
N HIS A 368 -63.91 -110.75 -5.08
CA HIS A 368 -63.73 -111.58 -6.27
C HIS A 368 -63.14 -112.96 -5.93
N ASP A 369 -62.11 -113.02 -5.08
CA ASP A 369 -61.49 -114.27 -4.61
C ASP A 369 -62.50 -115.13 -3.81
N ALA A 370 -63.33 -114.50 -2.97
CA ALA A 370 -64.40 -115.17 -2.24
C ALA A 370 -65.50 -115.70 -3.17
N LEU A 371 -65.87 -114.94 -4.21
CA LEU A 371 -66.82 -115.37 -5.24
C LEU A 371 -66.24 -116.50 -6.11
N LEU A 372 -64.94 -116.47 -6.43
CA LEU A 372 -64.24 -117.58 -7.09
C LEU A 372 -64.25 -118.84 -6.23
N ALA A 373 -63.88 -118.74 -4.94
CA ALA A 373 -63.91 -119.86 -4.01
C ALA A 373 -65.34 -120.41 -3.80
N GLN A 374 -66.37 -119.55 -3.82
CA GLN A 374 -67.76 -119.96 -3.80
C GLN A 374 -68.17 -120.66 -5.11
N ASN A 375 -67.66 -120.20 -6.26
CA ASN A 375 -67.93 -120.83 -7.56
C ASN A 375 -67.23 -122.19 -7.67
N ASP A 376 -65.99 -122.33 -7.20
CA ASP A 376 -65.28 -123.62 -7.07
C ASP A 376 -65.96 -124.56 -6.07
N GLN A 377 -66.61 -124.01 -5.03
CA GLN A 377 -67.43 -124.79 -4.10
C GLN A 377 -68.71 -125.28 -4.78
N LEU A 378 -69.43 -124.40 -5.48
CA LEU A 378 -70.60 -124.76 -6.27
C LEU A 378 -70.25 -125.78 -7.37
N LEU A 379 -69.08 -125.66 -8.01
CA LEU A 379 -68.60 -126.63 -8.99
C LEU A 379 -68.39 -128.00 -8.35
N ARG A 380 -67.69 -128.07 -7.20
CA ARG A 380 -67.50 -129.32 -6.44
C ARG A 380 -68.80 -129.89 -5.86
N ASP A 381 -69.76 -129.06 -5.48
CA ASP A 381 -71.12 -129.48 -5.12
C ASP A 381 -71.90 -130.00 -6.33
N THR A 382 -71.73 -129.40 -7.51
CA THR A 382 -72.34 -129.85 -8.77
C THR A 382 -71.73 -131.17 -9.22
N ASP A 383 -70.41 -131.34 -9.14
CA ASP A 383 -69.70 -132.60 -9.42
C ASP A 383 -70.12 -133.69 -8.42
N ARG A 384 -70.27 -133.38 -7.13
CA ARG A 384 -70.80 -134.34 -6.15
C ARG A 384 -72.23 -134.73 -6.49
N LEU A 385 -73.10 -133.78 -6.87
CA LEU A 385 -74.47 -134.08 -7.30
C LEU A 385 -74.50 -134.88 -8.61
N LEU A 386 -73.54 -134.67 -9.52
CA LEU A 386 -73.38 -135.46 -10.74
C LEU A 386 -72.94 -136.89 -10.41
N VAL A 387 -71.95 -137.08 -9.54
CA VAL A 387 -71.56 -138.41 -9.03
C VAL A 387 -72.75 -139.08 -8.35
N GLN A 388 -73.44 -138.39 -7.45
CA GLN A 388 -74.63 -138.89 -6.76
C GLN A 388 -75.80 -139.18 -7.71
N SER A 389 -75.88 -138.50 -8.85
CA SER A 389 -76.80 -138.80 -9.95
C SER A 389 -76.38 -140.05 -10.73
N THR A 390 -75.08 -140.26 -10.98
CA THR A 390 -74.59 -141.52 -11.58
C THR A 390 -74.71 -142.72 -10.63
N GLU A 391 -74.52 -142.53 -9.33
CA GLU A 391 -74.81 -143.52 -8.29
C GLU A 391 -76.29 -143.86 -8.28
N ASN A 392 -77.18 -142.86 -8.20
CA ASN A 392 -78.62 -143.08 -8.30
C ASN A 392 -79.03 -143.77 -9.63
N SER A 393 -78.39 -143.44 -10.75
CA SER A 393 -78.59 -144.12 -12.03
C SER A 393 -78.16 -145.59 -11.98
N ALA A 394 -77.07 -145.91 -11.29
CA ALA A 394 -76.63 -147.28 -11.06
C ALA A 394 -77.58 -148.03 -10.10
N THR A 395 -78.13 -147.38 -9.08
CA THR A 395 -79.17 -147.97 -8.21
C THR A 395 -80.47 -148.22 -8.98
N ILE A 396 -80.85 -147.31 -9.89
CA ILE A 396 -82.01 -147.49 -10.79
C ILE A 396 -81.76 -148.65 -11.75
N GLN A 397 -80.58 -148.76 -12.34
CA GLN A 397 -80.20 -149.91 -13.19
C GLN A 397 -80.26 -151.21 -12.39
N HIS A 398 -79.68 -151.26 -11.18
CA HIS A 398 -79.76 -152.44 -10.30
C HIS A 398 -81.22 -152.81 -9.95
N LEU A 399 -82.10 -151.83 -9.74
CA LEU A 399 -83.53 -152.07 -9.52
C LEU A 399 -84.25 -152.57 -10.79
N GLN A 400 -83.82 -152.15 -11.99
CA GLN A 400 -84.30 -152.70 -13.26
C GLN A 400 -83.80 -154.14 -13.48
N ASP A 401 -82.53 -154.43 -13.16
CA ASP A 401 -81.94 -155.76 -13.28
C ASP A 401 -82.57 -156.75 -12.28
N MET A 402 -82.90 -156.28 -11.07
CA MET A 402 -83.72 -157.02 -10.10
C MET A 402 -85.14 -157.29 -10.63
N LEU A 403 -85.73 -156.33 -11.35
CA LEU A 403 -87.08 -156.45 -11.92
C LEU A 403 -87.10 -157.43 -13.10
N THR A 404 -86.09 -157.43 -13.97
CA THR A 404 -85.95 -158.41 -15.06
C THR A 404 -85.71 -159.80 -14.49
N GLN A 405 -84.79 -159.97 -13.53
CA GLN A 405 -84.59 -161.25 -12.83
C GLN A 405 -85.90 -161.78 -12.21
N LYS A 406 -86.68 -160.92 -11.53
CA LYS A 406 -87.99 -161.32 -10.99
C LYS A 406 -89.03 -161.65 -12.07
N SER A 407 -88.94 -161.02 -13.25
CA SER A 407 -89.79 -161.39 -14.39
C SER A 407 -89.41 -162.74 -15.01
N GLU A 408 -88.12 -163.08 -15.04
CA GLU A 408 -87.61 -164.37 -15.52
C GLU A 408 -87.99 -165.51 -14.57
N GLU A 409 -87.86 -165.31 -13.25
CA GLU A 409 -88.38 -166.23 -12.23
C GLU A 409 -89.90 -166.47 -12.41
N PHE A 410 -90.67 -165.42 -12.68
CA PHE A 410 -92.12 -165.52 -12.89
C PHE A 410 -92.48 -166.28 -14.17
N VAL A 411 -91.70 -166.11 -15.26
CA VAL A 411 -91.83 -166.90 -16.49
C VAL A 411 -91.47 -168.37 -16.25
N HIS A 412 -90.43 -168.65 -15.46
CA HIS A 412 -90.01 -170.02 -15.16
C HIS A 412 -91.11 -170.80 -14.42
N CYS A 413 -91.68 -170.22 -13.35
CA CYS A 413 -92.86 -170.77 -12.66
C CYS A 413 -94.07 -170.96 -13.60
N GLN A 414 -94.23 -170.12 -14.62
CA GLN A 414 -95.29 -170.26 -15.62
C GLN A 414 -95.02 -171.35 -16.67
N THR A 415 -93.77 -171.84 -16.81
CA THR A 415 -93.42 -172.93 -17.75
C THR A 415 -93.65 -174.31 -17.16
N GLU A 416 -93.29 -174.58 -15.90
CA GLU A 416 -93.55 -175.88 -15.26
C GLU A 416 -95.05 -176.19 -15.17
N LEU A 417 -95.86 -175.16 -14.85
CA LEU A 417 -97.33 -175.23 -14.80
C LEU A 417 -97.99 -175.54 -16.17
N LYS A 418 -97.27 -175.38 -17.29
CA LYS A 418 -97.74 -175.76 -18.63
C LYS A 418 -97.36 -177.20 -18.97
N LEU A 419 -96.24 -177.71 -18.45
CA LEU A 419 -95.67 -178.99 -18.85
C LEU A 419 -96.47 -180.19 -18.27
N LEU A 420 -96.91 -180.12 -17.02
CA LEU A 420 -97.87 -181.10 -16.47
C LEU A 420 -99.28 -181.02 -17.10
N LYS A 421 -99.60 -179.96 -17.86
CA LYS A 421 -100.94 -179.73 -18.41
C LYS A 421 -101.16 -180.35 -19.80
N SER A 422 -100.10 -180.80 -20.49
CA SER A 422 -100.22 -181.39 -21.83
C SER A 422 -100.47 -182.91 -21.87
N GLU A 423 -100.22 -183.64 -20.78
CA GLU A 423 -100.20 -185.11 -20.79
C GLU A 423 -101.60 -185.77 -20.66
N LEU A 424 -102.60 -185.07 -20.10
CA LEU A 424 -103.81 -185.70 -19.53
C LEU A 424 -105.13 -185.45 -20.28
N VAL A 425 -105.14 -184.89 -21.51
CA VAL A 425 -106.40 -184.55 -22.22
C VAL A 425 -106.40 -185.01 -23.70
N MET A 426 -106.02 -186.27 -23.95
CA MET A 426 -106.23 -186.96 -25.24
C MET A 426 -106.65 -188.44 -25.10
N GLN A 427 -106.78 -188.96 -23.87
CA GLN A 427 -107.54 -190.17 -23.50
C GLN A 427 -108.07 -189.94 -22.07
N VAL A 428 -109.37 -190.07 -21.74
CA VAL A 428 -110.56 -190.33 -22.57
C VAL A 428 -111.31 -189.02 -22.82
N SER A 429 -111.91 -188.85 -24.00
CA SER A 429 -112.69 -187.66 -24.36
C SER A 429 -114.06 -187.62 -23.66
N GLN A 430 -114.06 -187.31 -22.36
CA GLN A 430 -115.24 -187.23 -21.51
C GLN A 430 -115.28 -185.90 -20.73
N SER A 431 -116.50 -185.37 -20.64
CA SER A 431 -117.15 -184.76 -19.48
C SER A 431 -116.45 -183.72 -18.59
N GLU A 432 -117.31 -182.80 -18.11
CA GLU A 432 -117.27 -182.20 -16.76
C GLU A 432 -116.12 -181.22 -16.42
N GLU A 433 -116.31 -180.25 -15.52
CA GLU A 433 -117.50 -179.40 -15.29
C GLU A 433 -117.07 -178.18 -14.45
N GLN A 434 -118.02 -177.29 -14.13
CA GLN A 434 -118.05 -176.35 -13.00
C GLN A 434 -116.87 -175.35 -12.81
N VAL A 435 -117.04 -174.02 -12.84
CA VAL A 435 -117.95 -173.12 -12.08
C VAL A 435 -117.46 -172.84 -10.64
N GLN A 436 -117.27 -171.54 -10.33
CA GLN A 436 -117.23 -170.94 -8.98
C GLN A 436 -116.00 -171.23 -8.09
N SER A 437 -115.63 -170.42 -7.08
CA SER A 437 -116.15 -169.11 -6.61
C SER A 437 -115.10 -168.38 -5.73
N LEU A 438 -115.51 -167.22 -5.15
CA LEU A 438 -114.86 -166.45 -4.06
C LEU A 438 -113.73 -165.50 -4.55
N LYS A 439 -113.65 -164.23 -4.12
CA LYS A 439 -114.42 -163.49 -3.09
C LYS A 439 -114.60 -161.98 -3.46
N PRO A 440 -115.64 -161.27 -2.97
CA PRO A 440 -115.97 -159.88 -3.35
C PRO A 440 -115.91 -158.86 -2.18
N VAL A 441 -116.38 -157.61 -2.42
CA VAL A 441 -116.78 -156.57 -1.42
C VAL A 441 -115.61 -155.93 -0.63
N SER A 442 -115.59 -154.65 -0.19
CA SER A 442 -116.52 -153.48 -0.24
C SER A 442 -115.93 -152.36 -1.15
N GLU A 443 -116.65 -151.37 -1.71
CA GLU A 443 -117.57 -150.32 -1.20
C GLU A 443 -116.91 -149.18 -0.39
N GLN A 444 -117.51 -147.98 -0.51
CA GLN A 444 -117.25 -146.71 0.22
C GLN A 444 -115.94 -145.95 -0.15
N ASN A 445 -115.90 -144.61 -0.24
CA ASN A 445 -117.02 -143.66 -0.29
C ASN A 445 -116.71 -142.37 -1.08
N GLU A 446 -117.82 -141.74 -1.43
CA GLU A 446 -118.10 -140.46 -2.08
C GLU A 446 -117.39 -139.16 -1.54
N ILE A 447 -117.16 -138.19 -2.45
CA ILE A 447 -117.60 -136.75 -2.39
C ILE A 447 -116.97 -135.79 -1.31
N PRO A 448 -116.71 -134.47 -1.56
CA PRO A 448 -116.39 -133.69 -2.80
C PRO A 448 -115.52 -132.38 -2.56
N LEU A 449 -115.69 -131.33 -3.40
CA LEU A 449 -115.41 -129.87 -3.21
C LEU A 449 -113.92 -129.39 -3.15
N GLN A 450 -113.59 -128.08 -3.27
CA GLN A 450 -113.91 -127.04 -4.29
C GLN A 450 -113.08 -125.74 -4.07
N LYS A 451 -113.02 -124.86 -5.09
CA LYS A 451 -112.83 -123.38 -5.04
C LYS A 451 -111.51 -122.76 -4.52
N ASN A 452 -110.88 -121.97 -5.40
CA ASN A 452 -110.79 -120.49 -5.43
C ASN A 452 -110.59 -119.65 -4.15
N VAL A 453 -110.14 -118.40 -4.40
CA VAL A 453 -109.95 -117.23 -3.50
C VAL A 453 -108.55 -117.24 -2.83
N VAL A 454 -107.61 -116.29 -3.04
CA VAL A 454 -107.58 -114.80 -3.25
C VAL A 454 -107.49 -114.01 -1.94
N GLU A 455 -106.67 -112.95 -1.95
CA GLU A 455 -106.43 -111.98 -0.87
C GLU A 455 -105.79 -112.56 0.42
N GLN A 456 -105.25 -111.81 1.38
CA GLN A 456 -104.50 -110.53 1.47
C GLN A 456 -104.37 -110.24 2.99
N GLU A 457 -103.42 -109.39 3.38
CA GLU A 457 -103.38 -108.69 4.68
C GLU A 457 -103.06 -109.46 5.99
N ASP A 458 -101.84 -109.21 6.43
CA ASP A 458 -101.51 -108.51 7.69
C ASP A 458 -101.37 -109.22 9.06
N GLU A 459 -100.30 -108.75 9.73
CA GLU A 459 -100.15 -108.59 11.18
C GLU A 459 -100.06 -109.86 12.08
N LYS A 460 -99.34 -109.87 13.22
CA LYS A 460 -98.82 -108.76 14.05
C LYS A 460 -97.66 -109.22 14.99
N ARG A 461 -96.59 -108.41 15.11
CA ARG A 461 -95.73 -108.21 16.33
C ARG A 461 -94.87 -109.40 16.81
N THR A 462 -93.72 -109.26 17.49
CA THR A 462 -92.85 -108.14 17.95
C THR A 462 -91.40 -108.69 18.05
N LEU A 463 -90.29 -107.98 18.32
CA LEU A 463 -89.96 -106.63 18.84
C LEU A 463 -89.44 -105.71 17.70
N LEU A 464 -89.17 -104.39 17.79
CA LEU A 464 -88.66 -103.42 18.78
C LEU A 464 -87.11 -103.44 18.99
N LEU A 465 -86.36 -102.31 18.91
CA LEU A 465 -86.77 -100.89 18.74
C LEU A 465 -85.68 -100.05 17.97
N PRO A 466 -86.02 -98.96 17.23
CA PRO A 466 -85.08 -98.20 16.38
C PRO A 466 -85.01 -96.66 16.65
N THR A 467 -84.27 -95.89 15.82
CA THR A 467 -84.46 -94.45 15.37
C THR A 467 -84.91 -93.32 16.34
N ALA A 468 -84.61 -92.02 16.17
CA ALA A 468 -83.63 -91.24 15.38
C ALA A 468 -83.77 -89.71 15.70
N ALA A 469 -82.74 -88.92 15.34
CA ALA A 469 -82.78 -87.49 14.96
C ALA A 469 -83.06 -86.35 16.00
N LEU A 470 -82.67 -85.13 15.56
CA LEU A 470 -83.00 -83.75 15.98
C LEU A 470 -82.21 -83.03 17.13
N GLU A 471 -81.51 -81.97 16.67
CA GLU A 471 -81.33 -80.61 17.23
C GLU A 471 -80.60 -80.31 18.57
N GLY A 472 -79.71 -79.31 18.49
CA GLY A 472 -79.03 -78.64 19.62
C GLY A 472 -78.04 -77.58 19.11
N LEU A 473 -78.10 -76.33 19.61
CA LEU A 473 -77.39 -75.17 19.06
C LEU A 473 -76.31 -74.58 19.99
N LYS A 474 -75.22 -74.08 19.35
CA LYS A 474 -74.39 -72.91 19.72
C LYS A 474 -73.53 -72.88 21.00
N ALA A 475 -72.22 -72.70 20.72
CA ALA A 475 -71.37 -71.58 21.17
C ALA A 475 -70.74 -71.53 22.58
N GLU A 476 -69.40 -71.47 22.60
CA GLU A 476 -68.60 -70.58 23.46
C GLU A 476 -67.29 -70.22 22.69
N ASN A 477 -67.12 -68.98 22.20
CA ASN A 477 -66.43 -67.84 22.85
C ASN A 477 -64.91 -68.09 23.05
N ALA A 478 -63.95 -67.60 22.26
CA ALA A 478 -63.71 -66.27 21.67
C ALA A 478 -63.38 -65.15 22.71
N ASN A 479 -62.15 -65.12 23.25
CA ASN A 479 -61.74 -64.03 24.17
C ASN A 479 -60.22 -63.74 24.21
N LYS A 480 -59.67 -63.05 23.20
CA LYS A 480 -58.30 -62.45 23.21
C LYS A 480 -58.18 -61.23 22.26
N HIS A 481 -58.85 -60.11 22.55
CA HIS A 481 -58.64 -58.88 21.74
C HIS A 481 -58.89 -57.53 22.46
N THR A 482 -58.69 -57.46 23.79
CA THR A 482 -59.00 -56.26 24.60
C THR A 482 -57.86 -55.75 25.49
N HIS A 483 -56.63 -56.28 25.36
CA HIS A 483 -55.48 -55.82 26.16
C HIS A 483 -54.55 -54.86 25.41
N ASP A 484 -54.22 -55.16 24.15
CA ASP A 484 -53.12 -54.48 23.44
C ASP A 484 -53.43 -53.02 23.05
N TYR A 485 -54.72 -52.68 22.90
CA TYR A 485 -55.16 -51.34 22.48
C TYR A 485 -54.82 -50.25 23.51
N TRP A 486 -54.73 -50.59 24.79
CA TRP A 486 -54.42 -49.63 25.87
C TRP A 486 -52.92 -49.35 26.05
N ILE A 487 -52.06 -50.25 25.58
CA ILE A 487 -50.60 -50.07 25.66
C ILE A 487 -50.13 -49.08 24.58
N ASN A 488 -50.71 -49.15 23.38
CA ASN A 488 -50.22 -48.41 22.22
C ASN A 488 -50.41 -46.88 22.33
N GLN A 489 -51.56 -46.40 22.82
CA GLN A 489 -51.77 -44.95 23.03
C GLN A 489 -50.82 -44.33 24.07
N ARG A 490 -50.41 -45.09 25.10
CA ARG A 490 -49.54 -44.57 26.17
C ARG A 490 -48.09 -44.41 25.73
N SER A 491 -47.67 -45.13 24.69
CA SER A 491 -46.37 -44.95 24.03
C SER A 491 -46.35 -43.72 23.13
N LEU A 492 -47.44 -43.46 22.39
CA LEU A 492 -47.52 -42.35 21.44
C LEU A 492 -47.39 -40.97 22.10
N LEU A 493 -48.06 -40.72 23.24
CA LEU A 493 -47.92 -39.42 23.93
C LEU A 493 -46.47 -39.10 24.34
N ARG A 494 -45.71 -40.11 24.78
CA ARG A 494 -44.32 -39.93 25.23
C ARG A 494 -43.34 -39.59 24.10
N ILE A 495 -43.64 -39.97 22.87
CA ILE A 495 -42.79 -39.66 21.71
C ILE A 495 -43.03 -38.21 21.26
N THR A 496 -44.28 -37.74 21.31
CA THR A 496 -44.65 -36.37 20.93
C THR A 496 -44.03 -35.31 21.87
N GLU A 497 -43.95 -35.58 23.18
CA GLU A 497 -43.32 -34.66 24.14
C GLU A 497 -41.80 -34.49 23.92
N LEU A 498 -41.11 -35.51 23.36
CA LEU A 498 -39.66 -35.50 23.17
C LEU A 498 -39.20 -34.82 21.87
N LEU A 499 -40.08 -34.64 20.88
CA LEU A 499 -39.74 -34.07 19.57
C LEU A 499 -39.93 -32.55 19.46
N SER A 500 -40.58 -31.91 20.44
CA SER A 500 -41.05 -30.53 20.32
C SER A 500 -40.08 -29.45 20.83
N ASN A 501 -38.83 -29.77 21.19
CA ASN A 501 -37.96 -28.79 21.88
C ASN A 501 -36.43 -28.95 21.61
N PRO A 502 -35.90 -28.51 20.44
CA PRO A 502 -34.48 -28.61 20.10
C PRO A 502 -33.63 -27.36 20.45
N PHE A 503 -34.25 -26.24 20.84
CA PHE A 503 -33.58 -24.93 20.94
C PHE A 503 -33.39 -24.46 22.39
N GLN A 504 -32.51 -25.13 23.15
CA GLN A 504 -31.90 -24.55 24.35
C GLN A 504 -30.40 -24.85 24.47
N LYS A 505 -29.60 -23.92 23.93
CA LYS A 505 -28.24 -23.54 24.37
C LYS A 505 -27.10 -24.57 24.16
N LEU A 506 -26.55 -24.54 22.95
CA LEU A 506 -25.27 -23.81 22.78
C LEU A 506 -25.58 -22.35 22.42
#